data_AF-A0A6B3C9W3-F1
#
_entry.id   AF-A0A6B3C9W3-F1
#
_cell.length_a   1.000
_cell.length_b   1.000
_cell.length_c   1.000
_cell.angle_alpha   90.00
_cell.angle_beta   90.00
_cell.angle_gamma   90.00
#
_symmetry.space_group_name_H-M   'P 1'
#
loop_
_entity.id
_entity.type
_entity.pdbx_description
1 polymer ?
#
loop_
_entity_poly.entity_id
_entity_poly.type
_entity_poly.pdbx_seq_one_letter_code
_entity_poly.pdbx_strand_id
1 'polypeptide(L)'
;LPAAMAAAQRAADLAPADPGPWVVMITAARALSYTHSRFADLWRNLTLRAPHHPAAHWQAMQYWFAKWHGSDELMIEFAGRAAAQAPAGSLLPGVHLHALGELRGARAARTARSEANRARLLDIAGRLDTVRPDHEGLPRLRQHAAALA
;
A
#
# COMPACT_ATOMS: atom_id res chain seq x y z
N LEU A 1 9.15 15.39 -12.98
CA LEU A 1 9.29 14.05 -12.37
C LEU A 1 10.75 13.56 -12.29
N PRO A 2 11.59 13.63 -13.35
CA PRO A 2 13.00 13.22 -13.24
C PRO A 2 13.79 13.97 -12.17
N ALA A 3 13.56 15.29 -12.02
CA ALA A 3 14.18 16.09 -10.96
C ALA A 3 13.81 15.63 -9.54
N ALA A 4 12.57 15.16 -9.33
CA ALA A 4 12.12 14.64 -8.04
C ALA A 4 12.81 13.31 -7.70
N MET A 5 12.95 12.41 -8.69
CA MET A 5 13.71 11.16 -8.54
C MET A 5 15.17 11.46 -8.19
N ALA A 6 15.83 12.37 -8.91
CA ALA A 6 17.22 12.73 -8.65
C ALA A 6 17.43 13.40 -7.28
N ALA A 7 16.51 14.28 -6.86
CA ALA A 7 16.55 14.90 -5.54
C ALA A 7 16.36 13.87 -4.41
N ALA A 8 15.42 12.93 -4.59
CA ALA A 8 15.20 11.85 -3.64
C ALA A 8 16.41 10.91 -3.54
N GLN A 9 17.07 10.60 -4.67
CA GLN A 9 18.30 9.81 -4.66
C GLN A 9 19.40 10.50 -3.83
N ARG A 10 19.64 11.79 -4.06
CA ARG A 10 20.60 12.56 -3.26
C ARG A 10 20.25 12.60 -1.77
N ALA A 11 18.96 12.73 -1.45
CA ALA A 11 18.50 12.69 -0.05
C ALA A 11 18.72 11.31 0.57
N ALA A 12 18.51 10.22 -0.17
CA ALA A 12 18.81 8.86 0.28
C ALA A 12 20.31 8.64 0.53
N ASP A 13 21.18 9.27 -0.27
CA ASP A 13 22.64 9.20 -0.07
C ASP A 13 23.08 9.97 1.18
N LEU A 14 22.46 11.12 1.46
CA LEU A 14 22.74 11.95 2.64
C LEU A 14 22.19 11.35 3.94
N ALA A 15 21.07 10.63 3.88
CA ALA A 15 20.43 9.99 5.02
C ALA A 15 20.09 8.51 4.71
N PRO A 16 21.08 7.61 4.69
CA PRO A 16 20.89 6.23 4.21
C PRO A 16 19.89 5.40 5.01
N ALA A 17 19.60 5.75 6.26
CA ALA A 17 18.62 5.06 7.10
C ALA A 17 17.18 5.60 6.94
N ASP A 18 17.01 6.79 6.39
CA ASP A 18 15.70 7.43 6.25
C ASP A 18 14.89 6.77 5.11
N PRO A 19 13.70 6.21 5.37
CA PRO A 19 12.84 5.67 4.33
C PRO A 19 12.14 6.75 3.49
N GLY A 20 12.07 8.00 3.95
CA GLY A 20 11.32 9.10 3.34
C GLY A 20 11.66 9.31 1.85
N PRO A 21 12.94 9.47 1.48
CA PRO A 21 13.34 9.61 0.08
C PRO A 21 12.92 8.42 -0.79
N TRP A 22 12.93 7.20 -0.24
CA TRP A 22 12.48 6.01 -0.96
C TRP A 22 10.98 6.02 -1.25
N VAL A 23 10.15 6.57 -0.36
CA VAL A 23 8.70 6.76 -0.62
C VAL A 23 8.49 7.69 -1.82
N VAL A 24 9.30 8.75 -1.92
CA VAL A 24 9.28 9.68 -3.07
C VAL A 24 9.69 8.95 -4.35
N MET A 25 10.74 8.13 -4.31
CA MET A 25 11.20 7.34 -5.46
C MET A 25 10.15 6.32 -5.91
N ILE A 26 9.49 5.59 -5.00
CA ILE A 26 8.38 4.68 -5.31
C ILE A 26 7.23 5.41 -6.02
N THR A 27 6.90 6.61 -5.54
CA THR A 27 5.87 7.46 -6.15
C THR A 27 6.27 7.91 -7.56
N ALA A 28 7.51 8.38 -7.71
CA ALA A 28 8.04 8.86 -8.98
C ALA A 28 8.20 7.73 -10.00
N ALA A 29 8.55 6.52 -9.56
CA ALA A 29 8.72 5.34 -10.42
C ALA A 29 7.44 5.00 -11.21
N ARG A 30 6.27 5.12 -10.57
CA ARG A 30 4.97 4.97 -11.25
C ARG A 30 4.80 6.01 -12.36
N ALA A 31 5.07 7.27 -12.06
CA ALA A 31 4.86 8.37 -13.00
C ALA A 31 5.92 8.41 -14.12
N LEU A 32 7.10 7.82 -13.90
CA LEU A 32 8.18 7.64 -14.88
C LEU A 32 8.11 6.31 -15.62
N SER A 33 7.04 5.54 -15.43
CA SER A 33 6.83 4.24 -16.08
C SER A 33 7.99 3.26 -15.93
N TYR A 34 8.52 3.14 -14.70
CA TYR A 34 9.55 2.14 -14.41
C TYR A 34 9.02 0.73 -14.65
N THR A 35 9.88 -0.13 -15.19
CA THR A 35 9.62 -1.58 -15.30
C THR A 35 9.48 -2.21 -13.92
N HIS A 36 8.85 -3.39 -13.84
CA HIS A 36 8.70 -4.12 -12.58
C HIS A 36 10.04 -4.40 -11.91
N SER A 37 11.09 -4.71 -12.69
CA SER A 37 12.44 -4.94 -12.16
C SER A 37 13.01 -3.70 -11.46
N ARG A 38 12.97 -2.54 -12.12
CA ARG A 38 13.45 -1.27 -11.55
C ARG A 38 12.63 -0.85 -10.35
N PHE A 39 11.32 -1.08 -10.38
CA PHE A 39 10.46 -0.83 -9.23
C PHE A 39 10.81 -1.75 -8.06
N ALA A 40 11.04 -3.04 -8.31
CA ALA A 40 11.40 -4.02 -7.28
C ALA A 40 12.72 -3.66 -6.57
N ASP A 41 13.68 -3.06 -7.26
CA ASP A 41 14.94 -2.59 -6.65
C ASP A 41 14.70 -1.43 -5.66
N LEU A 42 13.86 -0.46 -6.04
CA LEU A 42 13.44 0.62 -5.14
C LEU A 42 12.66 0.07 -3.95
N TRP A 43 11.75 -0.87 -4.20
CA TRP A 43 10.91 -1.49 -3.18
C TRP A 43 11.74 -2.23 -2.14
N ARG A 44 12.71 -3.04 -2.59
CA ARG A 44 13.63 -3.79 -1.70
C ARG A 44 14.41 -2.87 -0.78
N ASN A 45 14.91 -1.75 -1.32
CA ASN A 45 15.62 -0.78 -0.52
C ASN A 45 14.73 -0.08 0.50
N LEU A 46 13.49 0.25 0.12
CA LEU A 46 12.53 0.82 1.07
C LEU A 46 12.20 -0.18 2.19
N THR A 47 11.93 -1.44 1.86
CA THR A 47 11.51 -2.44 2.85
C THR A 47 12.64 -2.88 3.77
N LEU A 48 13.91 -2.81 3.33
CA LEU A 48 15.07 -2.97 4.21
C LEU A 48 15.12 -1.93 5.34
N ARG A 49 14.59 -0.72 5.09
CA ARG A 49 14.60 0.40 6.06
C ARG A 49 13.34 0.44 6.90
N ALA A 50 12.19 0.30 6.24
CA ALA A 50 10.88 0.43 6.86
C ALA A 50 9.88 -0.56 6.23
N PRO A 51 9.93 -1.86 6.63
CA PRO A 51 9.15 -2.93 6.00
C PRO A 51 7.64 -2.72 6.08
N HIS A 52 7.17 -1.92 7.04
CA HIS A 52 5.74 -1.68 7.28
C HIS A 52 5.33 -0.20 7.11
N HIS A 53 6.09 0.60 6.36
CA HIS A 53 5.81 2.03 6.18
C HIS A 53 4.47 2.27 5.46
N PRO A 54 3.42 2.84 6.10
CA PRO A 54 2.08 2.89 5.53
C PRO A 54 1.99 3.62 4.20
N ALA A 55 2.59 4.82 4.10
CA ALA A 55 2.57 5.60 2.87
C ALA A 55 3.32 4.90 1.72
N ALA A 56 4.35 4.12 2.01
CA ALA A 56 5.11 3.41 1.00
C ALA A 56 4.28 2.28 0.39
N HIS A 57 3.62 1.50 1.24
CA HIS A 57 2.71 0.43 0.82
C HIS A 57 1.53 0.97 0.03
N TRP A 58 0.95 2.11 0.43
CA TRP A 58 -0.10 2.75 -0.36
C TRP A 58 0.41 3.16 -1.76
N GLN A 59 1.58 3.78 -1.87
CA GLN A 59 2.12 4.20 -3.18
C GLN A 59 2.52 3.00 -4.05
N ALA A 60 3.03 1.92 -3.44
CA ALA A 60 3.36 0.68 -4.12
C ALA A 60 2.10 -0.07 -4.59
N MET A 61 1.04 -0.12 -3.78
CA MET A 61 -0.27 -0.66 -4.19
C MET A 61 -0.74 0.01 -5.49
N GLN A 62 -0.67 1.33 -5.56
CA GLN A 62 -1.06 2.07 -6.76
C GLN A 62 -0.16 1.82 -7.98
N TYR A 63 1.12 1.45 -7.80
CA TYR A 63 1.97 1.04 -8.93
C TYR A 63 1.44 -0.24 -9.58
N TRP A 64 1.00 -1.20 -8.78
CA TRP A 64 0.48 -2.50 -9.23
C TRP A 64 -0.94 -2.44 -9.80
N PHE A 65 -1.63 -1.31 -9.74
CA PHE A 65 -2.99 -1.19 -10.25
C PHE A 65 -3.04 -1.22 -11.79
N ALA A 66 -4.13 -1.75 -12.36
CA ALA A 66 -4.32 -1.96 -13.81
C ALA A 66 -4.21 -0.69 -14.66
N LYS A 67 -4.63 0.48 -14.13
CA LYS A 67 -4.51 1.76 -14.84
C LYS A 67 -3.07 2.29 -14.92
N TRP A 68 -2.14 1.64 -14.24
CA TRP A 68 -0.72 1.99 -14.18
C TRP A 68 0.12 0.86 -14.79
N HIS A 69 0.84 0.11 -13.97
CA HIS A 69 1.85 -0.85 -14.45
C HIS A 69 1.53 -2.30 -14.09
N GLY A 70 0.39 -2.60 -13.47
CA GLY A 70 0.06 -3.96 -13.06
C GLY A 70 -1.35 -4.40 -13.49
N SER A 71 -2.04 -5.09 -12.60
CA SER A 71 -3.39 -5.59 -12.78
C SER A 71 -4.18 -5.47 -11.47
N ASP A 72 -5.50 -5.58 -11.53
CA ASP A 72 -6.34 -5.54 -10.33
C ASP A 72 -5.96 -6.68 -9.38
N GLU A 73 -5.63 -7.85 -9.93
CA GLU A 73 -5.16 -9.02 -9.21
C GLU A 73 -3.82 -8.75 -8.52
N LEU A 74 -2.83 -8.19 -9.22
CA LEU A 74 -1.53 -7.83 -8.64
C LEU A 74 -1.66 -6.81 -7.52
N MET A 75 -2.52 -5.80 -7.68
CA MET A 75 -2.81 -4.81 -6.65
C MET A 75 -3.43 -5.45 -5.40
N ILE A 76 -4.46 -6.28 -5.58
CA ILE A 76 -5.17 -6.95 -4.48
C ILE A 76 -4.25 -7.94 -3.77
N GLU A 77 -3.43 -8.68 -4.50
CA GLU A 77 -2.47 -9.63 -3.95
C GLU A 77 -1.38 -8.91 -3.15
N PHE A 78 -0.81 -7.84 -3.71
CA PHE A 78 0.16 -7.00 -3.00
C PHE A 78 -0.42 -6.47 -1.69
N ALA A 79 -1.61 -5.89 -1.73
CA ALA A 79 -2.25 -5.32 -0.55
C ALA A 79 -2.65 -6.40 0.47
N GLY A 80 -3.07 -7.57 0.01
CA GLY A 80 -3.36 -8.73 0.85
C GLY A 80 -2.13 -9.25 1.60
N ARG A 81 -0.97 -9.35 0.93
CA ARG A 81 0.31 -9.72 1.57
C ARG A 81 0.76 -8.67 2.58
N ALA A 82 0.68 -7.39 2.22
CA ALA A 82 1.03 -6.28 3.11
C ALA A 82 0.17 -6.27 4.38
N ALA A 83 -1.15 -6.51 4.24
CA ALA A 83 -2.04 -6.65 5.39
C ALA A 83 -1.65 -7.85 6.25
N ALA A 84 -1.45 -9.04 5.67
CA ALA A 84 -1.09 -10.24 6.42
C ALA A 84 0.22 -10.12 7.22
N GLN A 85 1.20 -9.38 6.69
CA GLN A 85 2.52 -9.21 7.33
C GLN A 85 2.58 -8.01 8.29
N ALA A 86 1.52 -7.19 8.37
CA ALA A 86 1.55 -6.00 9.21
C ALA A 86 1.67 -6.35 10.71
N PRO A 87 2.43 -5.58 11.52
CA PRO A 87 2.50 -5.76 12.96
C PRO A 87 1.15 -5.54 13.66
N ALA A 88 1.01 -6.03 14.88
CA ALA A 88 -0.11 -5.70 15.75
C ALA A 88 -0.16 -4.19 16.04
N GLY A 89 -1.37 -3.62 16.13
CA GLY A 89 -1.56 -2.17 16.33
C GLY A 89 -1.20 -1.27 15.15
N SER A 90 -0.82 -1.83 13.99
CA SER A 90 -0.51 -1.07 12.78
C SER A 90 -1.78 -0.72 11.98
N LEU A 91 -1.78 0.46 11.33
CA LEU A 91 -2.78 0.83 10.32
C LEU A 91 -2.54 0.23 8.94
N LEU A 92 -1.38 -0.41 8.72
CA LEU A 92 -1.01 -0.97 7.42
C LEU A 92 -2.04 -1.94 6.82
N PRO A 93 -2.81 -2.76 7.57
CA PRO A 93 -3.87 -3.58 7.00
C PRO A 93 -4.91 -2.80 6.18
N GLY A 94 -5.07 -1.50 6.46
CA GLY A 94 -5.90 -0.58 5.69
C GLY A 94 -5.56 -0.48 4.21
N VAL A 95 -4.33 -0.83 3.78
CA VAL A 95 -3.94 -0.87 2.37
C VAL A 95 -4.80 -1.82 1.53
N HIS A 96 -5.32 -2.88 2.14
CA HIS A 96 -6.21 -3.81 1.43
C HIS A 96 -7.62 -3.23 1.23
N LEU A 97 -8.13 -2.49 2.22
CA LEU A 97 -9.40 -1.75 2.11
C LEU A 97 -9.34 -0.74 0.97
N HIS A 98 -8.21 -0.04 0.91
CA HIS A 98 -7.84 0.88 -0.14
C HIS A 98 -7.80 0.24 -1.53
N ALA A 99 -7.14 -0.92 -1.68
CA ALA A 99 -7.09 -1.65 -2.94
C ALA A 99 -8.49 -2.05 -3.44
N LEU A 100 -9.35 -2.55 -2.55
CA LEU A 100 -10.74 -2.85 -2.88
C LEU A 100 -11.53 -1.59 -3.29
N GLY A 101 -11.26 -0.47 -2.63
CA GLY A 101 -11.86 0.83 -2.91
C GLY A 101 -11.45 1.47 -4.23
N GLU A 102 -10.37 1.01 -4.88
CA GLU A 102 -9.96 1.44 -6.22
C GLU A 102 -10.75 0.71 -7.33
N LEU A 103 -11.30 -0.47 -7.03
CA LEU A 103 -12.12 -1.22 -7.99
C LEU A 103 -13.48 -0.55 -8.22
N ARG A 104 -14.06 -0.76 -9.40
CA ARG A 104 -15.36 -0.19 -9.80
C ARG A 104 -16.30 -1.24 -10.40
N GLY A 105 -17.60 -0.97 -10.32
CA GLY A 105 -18.66 -1.76 -10.97
C GLY A 105 -18.73 -3.23 -10.54
N ALA A 106 -19.14 -4.10 -11.47
CA ALA A 106 -19.30 -5.53 -11.21
C ALA A 106 -18.01 -6.23 -10.74
N ARG A 107 -16.84 -5.73 -11.14
CA ARG A 107 -15.55 -6.28 -10.71
C ARG A 107 -15.32 -6.06 -9.22
N ALA A 108 -15.55 -4.83 -8.72
CA ALA A 108 -15.46 -4.54 -7.29
C ALA A 108 -16.35 -5.46 -6.47
N ALA A 109 -17.62 -5.60 -6.88
CA ALA A 109 -18.59 -6.45 -6.19
C ALA A 109 -18.19 -7.94 -6.19
N ARG A 110 -17.59 -8.46 -7.28
CA ARG A 110 -17.10 -9.85 -7.30
C ARG A 110 -15.88 -10.05 -6.43
N THR A 111 -14.90 -9.14 -6.50
CA THR A 111 -13.67 -9.26 -5.72
C THR A 111 -13.95 -9.17 -4.23
N ALA A 112 -14.78 -8.23 -3.77
CA ALA A 112 -15.12 -8.08 -2.35
C ALA A 112 -15.89 -9.29 -1.79
N ARG A 113 -16.78 -9.90 -2.60
CA ARG A 113 -17.60 -11.06 -2.20
C ARG A 113 -16.87 -12.40 -2.26
N SER A 114 -15.62 -12.45 -2.69
CA SER A 114 -14.86 -13.70 -2.63
C SER A 114 -14.66 -14.10 -1.15
N GLU A 115 -14.73 -15.39 -0.85
CA GLU A 115 -14.59 -15.87 0.54
C GLU A 115 -13.25 -15.42 1.14
N ALA A 116 -12.18 -15.44 0.34
CA ALA A 116 -10.86 -15.00 0.76
C ALA A 116 -10.81 -13.50 1.13
N ASN A 117 -11.48 -12.63 0.37
CA ASN A 117 -11.51 -11.20 0.70
C ASN A 117 -12.48 -10.90 1.83
N ARG A 118 -13.61 -11.62 1.93
CA ARG A 118 -14.54 -11.50 3.06
C ARG A 118 -13.85 -11.86 4.39
N ALA A 119 -13.16 -12.99 4.43
CA ALA A 119 -12.37 -13.40 5.60
C ALA A 119 -11.30 -12.35 5.95
N ARG A 120 -10.61 -11.80 4.94
CA ARG A 120 -9.60 -10.76 5.16
C ARG A 120 -10.20 -9.43 5.63
N LEU A 121 -11.37 -9.03 5.16
CA LEU A 121 -12.06 -7.81 5.63
C LEU A 121 -12.42 -7.92 7.11
N LEU A 122 -12.90 -9.08 7.56
CA LEU A 122 -13.19 -9.35 8.97
C LEU A 122 -11.92 -9.34 9.83
N ASP A 123 -10.83 -9.96 9.37
CA ASP A 123 -9.52 -9.89 10.05
C ASP A 123 -9.04 -8.44 10.19
N ILE A 124 -9.08 -7.67 9.10
CA ILE A 124 -8.67 -6.26 9.11
C ILE A 124 -9.52 -5.46 10.11
N ALA A 125 -10.84 -5.65 10.12
CA ALA A 125 -11.72 -4.96 11.07
C ALA A 125 -11.32 -5.26 12.52
N GLY A 126 -11.14 -6.54 12.88
CA GLY A 126 -10.71 -6.92 14.23
C GLY A 126 -9.33 -6.37 14.60
N ARG A 127 -8.41 -6.29 13.64
CA ARG A 127 -7.08 -5.70 13.86
C ARG A 127 -7.12 -4.20 14.05
N LEU A 128 -7.98 -3.48 13.34
CA LEU A 128 -8.18 -2.04 13.53
C LEU A 128 -8.70 -1.71 14.94
N ASP A 129 -9.40 -2.64 15.58
CA ASP A 129 -9.84 -2.47 16.98
C ASP A 129 -8.71 -2.58 18.01
N THR A 130 -7.57 -3.14 17.62
CA THR A 130 -6.35 -3.18 18.45
C THR A 130 -5.47 -1.94 18.29
N VAL A 131 -5.77 -1.08 17.32
CA VAL A 131 -5.01 0.15 17.08
C VAL A 131 -5.34 1.17 18.17
N ARG A 132 -4.32 1.91 18.60
CA ARG A 132 -4.49 3.01 19.56
C ARG A 132 -5.61 3.97 19.10
N PRO A 133 -6.59 4.30 19.96
CA PRO A 133 -7.74 5.12 19.57
C PRO A 133 -7.40 6.55 19.09
N ASP A 134 -6.26 7.09 19.53
CA ASP A 134 -5.78 8.43 19.19
C ASP A 134 -5.02 8.49 17.85
N HIS A 135 -4.89 7.36 17.15
CA HIS A 135 -4.19 7.34 15.87
C HIS A 135 -5.01 8.09 14.79
N GLU A 136 -4.43 9.16 14.25
CA GLU A 136 -5.08 10.09 13.31
C GLU A 136 -5.77 9.42 12.09
N GLY A 137 -5.20 8.34 11.56
CA GLY A 137 -5.73 7.63 10.39
C GLY A 137 -6.86 6.63 10.68
N LEU A 138 -7.08 6.27 11.94
CA LEU A 138 -8.00 5.19 12.34
C LEU A 138 -9.47 5.47 11.99
N PRO A 139 -10.04 6.67 12.22
CA PRO A 139 -11.45 6.94 11.91
C PRO A 139 -11.78 6.74 10.43
N ARG A 140 -10.91 7.21 9.53
CA ARG A 140 -11.09 7.06 8.07
C ARG A 140 -11.05 5.59 7.64
N LEU A 141 -10.14 4.79 8.20
CA LEU A 141 -10.04 3.37 7.86
C LEU A 141 -11.23 2.56 8.37
N ARG A 142 -11.78 2.88 9.55
CA ARG A 142 -13.01 2.25 10.06
C ARG A 142 -14.22 2.54 9.16
N GLN A 143 -14.38 3.79 8.75
CA GLN A 143 -15.44 4.17 7.81
C GLN A 143 -15.31 3.41 6.48
N HIS A 144 -14.08 3.27 5.98
CA HIS A 144 -13.82 2.54 4.74
C HIS A 144 -14.09 1.03 4.87
N ALA A 145 -13.73 0.43 6.02
CA ALA A 145 -14.05 -0.96 6.31
C ALA A 145 -15.57 -1.21 6.35
N ALA A 146 -16.33 -0.33 7.02
CA ALA A 146 -17.78 -0.42 7.10
C ALA A 146 -18.48 -0.29 5.74
N ALA A 147 -17.90 0.47 4.80
CA ALA A 147 -18.45 0.59 3.43
C ALA A 147 -18.21 -0.65 2.55
N LEU A 148 -17.32 -1.55 2.97
CA LEU A 148 -16.93 -2.76 2.23
C LEU A 148 -17.51 -4.06 2.82
N ALA A 149 -18.03 -4.01 4.05
CA ALA A 149 -18.69 -5.12 4.75
C ALA A 149 -20.18 -5.20 4.38
#